data_AF-A0A661KTF0-F1
#
_entry.id   AF-A0A661KTF0-F1
#
_cell.length_a   1.000
_cell.length_b   1.000
_cell.length_c   1.000
_cell.angle_alpha   90.00
_cell.angle_beta   90.00
_cell.angle_gamma   90.00
#
_symmetry.space_group_name_H-M   'P 1'
#
loop_
_entity.id
_entity.type
_entity.pdbx_description
1 polymer ?
#
loop_
_entity_poly.entity_id
_entity_poly.type
_entity_poly.pdbx_seq_one_letter_code
_entity_poly.pdbx_strand_id
1 'polypeptide(L)'
;MSILRKILSFFVACSILLGFAFQGFATPRPEQYIADGEKQLFSQTVNGAIQAYDIFSEAQQYYPNHPVINTYLALTRIIRFVVDKNSEFNNLIAKYGIYEKGESLKDFEINITEKNGDPLLPLNAPSADEARSFLAKTIVPVLNESINNLTSAIDNWDQKYIISKDSLDSDIDIEVDASDIYLMRSGLRLIKCICLMISSYSWDIDSREIMALINLMGRFDPYYFLDKYPDALKLVKNGAAQLKEAKSTLLGVIEDYLQAVDMIKRDNDTTDGAEELVEFDQHFLDNEEKMIEEDLQALRDSLNNNTVADLVIGNTDDGKEKHLLINLSAYFDKAHNFRDYLPQFNIIGKVLYGTVAHGIGDDP
;
A
#
# COMPACT_ATOMS: atom_id res chain seq x y z
N MET A 1 -43.80 45.41 -31.51
CA MET A 1 -43.65 45.57 -30.04
C MET A 1 -43.62 44.26 -29.24
N SER A 2 -44.36 43.21 -29.61
CA SER A 2 -44.41 41.94 -28.86
C SER A 2 -43.08 41.15 -28.84
N ILE A 3 -42.37 41.06 -29.97
CA ILE A 3 -41.11 40.30 -30.09
C ILE A 3 -39.96 40.96 -29.32
N LEU A 4 -39.86 42.30 -29.38
CA LEU A 4 -38.79 43.05 -28.69
C LEU A 4 -38.89 42.94 -27.16
N ARG A 5 -40.11 42.88 -26.61
CA ARG A 5 -40.33 42.61 -25.19
C ARG A 5 -39.90 41.20 -24.79
N LYS A 6 -40.17 40.19 -25.61
CA LYS A 6 -39.76 38.80 -25.34
C LYS A 6 -38.25 38.61 -25.37
N ILE A 7 -37.54 39.27 -26.30
CA ILE A 7 -36.08 39.25 -26.37
C ILE A 7 -35.48 39.96 -25.14
N LEU A 8 -36.02 41.11 -24.74
CA LEU A 8 -35.55 41.83 -23.55
C LEU A 8 -35.79 41.03 -22.26
N SER A 9 -36.94 40.35 -22.12
CA SER A 9 -37.22 39.46 -20.99
C SER A 9 -36.30 38.23 -20.94
N PHE A 10 -35.92 37.68 -22.11
CA PHE A 10 -34.95 36.58 -22.19
C PHE A 10 -33.55 37.02 -21.77
N PHE A 11 -33.08 38.18 -22.24
CA PHE A 11 -31.79 38.73 -21.81
C PHE A 11 -31.76 39.09 -20.33
N VAL A 12 -32.84 39.66 -19.77
CA VAL A 12 -32.93 39.94 -18.33
C VAL A 12 -32.94 38.63 -17.52
N ALA A 13 -33.64 37.59 -17.98
CA ALA A 13 -33.62 36.28 -17.33
C ALA A 13 -32.23 35.61 -17.40
N CYS A 14 -31.54 35.69 -18.54
CA CYS A 14 -30.17 35.21 -18.68
C CYS A 14 -29.18 36.01 -17.82
N SER A 15 -29.33 37.34 -17.72
CA SER A 15 -28.49 38.19 -16.86
C SER A 15 -28.75 37.97 -15.37
N ILE A 16 -29.98 37.61 -14.98
CA ILE A 16 -30.30 37.21 -13.61
C ILE A 16 -29.71 35.82 -13.32
N LEU A 17 -29.83 34.86 -14.25
CA LEU A 17 -29.19 33.53 -14.13
C LEU A 17 -27.66 33.62 -14.09
N LEU A 18 -27.06 34.50 -14.90
CA LEU A 18 -25.62 34.80 -14.87
C LEU A 18 -25.22 35.58 -13.61
N GLY A 19 -26.10 36.46 -13.09
CA GLY A 19 -25.89 37.18 -11.84
C GLY A 19 -25.95 36.29 -10.59
N PHE A 20 -26.74 35.21 -10.61
CA PHE A 20 -26.73 34.17 -9.57
C PHE A 20 -25.56 33.19 -9.73
N ALA A 21 -25.05 32.98 -10.96
CA ALA A 21 -23.87 32.16 -11.21
C ALA A 21 -22.55 32.80 -10.71
N PHE A 22 -22.57 34.08 -10.33
CA PHE A 22 -21.45 34.82 -9.74
C PHE A 22 -21.70 35.25 -8.29
N GLN A 23 -22.60 34.56 -7.56
CA GLN A 23 -22.39 34.51 -6.12
C GLN A 23 -21.15 33.66 -5.91
N GLY A 24 -20.01 34.30 -5.70
CA GLY A 24 -18.79 33.61 -5.31
C GLY A 24 -19.13 32.81 -4.05
N PHE A 25 -19.33 31.51 -4.21
CA PHE A 25 -19.43 30.60 -3.08
C PHE A 25 -18.13 30.81 -2.33
N ALA A 26 -18.22 31.36 -1.12
CA ALA A 26 -17.06 31.50 -0.27
C ALA A 26 -16.46 30.09 -0.15
N THR A 27 -15.21 29.93 -0.59
CA THR A 27 -14.51 28.66 -0.46
C THR A 27 -14.62 28.21 1.00
N PRO A 28 -15.19 27.02 1.28
CA PRO A 28 -15.31 26.53 2.64
C PRO A 28 -13.94 26.53 3.32
N ARG A 29 -13.90 26.84 4.61
CA ARG A 29 -12.63 26.82 5.36
C ARG A 29 -12.11 25.37 5.49
N PRO A 30 -10.80 25.15 5.70
CA PRO A 30 -10.26 23.79 5.85
C PRO A 30 -10.98 22.97 6.92
N GLU A 31 -11.31 23.59 8.06
CA GLU A 31 -11.96 22.92 9.19
C GLU A 31 -13.34 22.37 8.81
N GLN A 32 -14.05 23.02 7.90
CA GLN A 32 -15.33 22.54 7.40
C GLN A 32 -15.15 21.29 6.53
N TYR A 33 -14.19 21.30 5.61
CA TYR A 33 -13.88 20.12 4.79
C TYR A 33 -13.43 18.93 5.66
N ILE A 34 -12.65 19.20 6.70
CA ILE A 34 -12.20 18.18 7.65
C ILE A 34 -13.39 17.59 8.40
N ALA A 35 -14.22 18.43 9.03
CA ALA A 35 -15.39 17.97 9.77
C ALA A 35 -16.39 17.20 8.89
N ASP A 36 -16.66 17.69 7.67
CA ASP A 36 -17.56 17.02 6.73
C ASP A 36 -16.98 15.68 6.25
N GLY A 37 -15.67 15.63 5.97
CA GLY A 37 -14.97 14.42 5.55
C GLY A 37 -14.90 13.36 6.65
N GLU A 38 -14.54 13.75 7.87
CA GLU A 38 -14.54 12.87 9.05
C GLU A 38 -15.92 12.30 9.33
N LYS A 39 -16.96 13.13 9.30
CA LYS A 39 -18.35 12.68 9.49
C LYS A 39 -18.72 11.57 8.51
N GLN A 40 -18.28 11.65 7.26
CA GLN A 40 -18.53 10.60 6.28
C GLN A 40 -17.66 9.36 6.55
N LEU A 41 -16.37 9.55 6.82
CA LEU A 41 -15.43 8.46 7.07
C LEU A 41 -15.85 7.61 8.27
N PHE A 42 -16.18 8.27 9.39
CA PHE A 42 -16.54 7.63 10.65
C PHE A 42 -18.01 7.23 10.74
N SER A 43 -18.80 7.42 9.68
CA SER A 43 -20.11 6.76 9.56
C SER A 43 -20.01 5.23 9.49
N GLN A 44 -18.79 4.69 9.32
CA GLN A 44 -18.47 3.26 9.18
C GLN A 44 -19.21 2.59 8.01
N THR A 45 -19.60 3.34 6.98
CA THR A 45 -20.23 2.81 5.77
C THR A 45 -19.29 2.86 4.58
N VAL A 46 -19.43 1.91 3.65
CA VAL A 46 -18.68 1.92 2.37
C VAL A 46 -18.90 3.23 1.61
N ASN A 47 -20.16 3.66 1.51
CA ASN A 47 -20.50 4.91 0.82
C ASN A 47 -19.93 6.14 1.54
N GLY A 48 -19.90 6.16 2.87
CA GLY A 48 -19.27 7.21 3.66
C GLY A 48 -17.77 7.33 3.38
N ALA A 49 -17.06 6.20 3.29
CA ALA A 49 -15.63 6.21 2.94
C ALA A 49 -15.37 6.78 1.52
N ILE A 50 -16.22 6.45 0.55
CA ILE A 50 -16.14 7.00 -0.81
C ILE A 50 -16.40 8.51 -0.80
N GLN A 51 -17.44 8.97 -0.08
CA GLN A 51 -17.77 10.39 0.04
C GLN A 51 -16.68 11.18 0.76
N ALA A 52 -16.05 10.61 1.80
CA ALA A 52 -14.92 11.22 2.49
C ALA A 52 -13.77 11.49 1.52
N TYR A 53 -13.41 10.51 0.67
CA TYR A 53 -12.39 10.73 -0.37
C TYR A 53 -12.77 11.89 -1.30
N ASP A 54 -14.02 11.94 -1.78
CA ASP A 54 -14.45 13.00 -2.70
C ASP A 54 -14.35 14.38 -2.05
N ILE A 55 -14.71 14.50 -0.77
CA ILE A 55 -14.59 15.73 0.04
C ILE A 55 -13.12 16.15 0.18
N PHE A 56 -12.23 15.24 0.59
CA PHE A 56 -10.81 15.57 0.77
C PHE A 56 -10.09 15.84 -0.56
N SER A 57 -10.49 15.17 -1.63
CA SER A 57 -9.98 15.41 -2.99
C SER A 57 -10.38 16.80 -3.49
N GLU A 58 -11.61 17.23 -3.24
CA GLU A 58 -12.04 18.61 -3.51
C GLU A 58 -11.26 19.61 -2.64
N ALA A 59 -11.16 19.35 -1.33
CA ALA A 59 -10.47 20.22 -0.40
C ALA A 59 -8.99 20.46 -0.79
N GLN A 60 -8.30 19.43 -1.28
CA GLN A 60 -6.91 19.51 -1.73
C GLN A 60 -6.70 20.47 -2.92
N GLN A 61 -7.72 20.73 -3.73
CA GLN A 61 -7.63 21.73 -4.81
C GLN A 61 -7.55 23.16 -4.27
N TYR A 62 -8.15 23.42 -3.10
CA TYR A 62 -8.16 24.73 -2.45
C TYR A 62 -7.03 24.87 -1.43
N TYR A 63 -6.65 23.77 -0.78
CA TYR A 63 -5.70 23.72 0.33
C TYR A 63 -4.61 22.67 0.09
N PRO A 64 -3.79 22.81 -0.98
CA PRO A 64 -2.89 21.75 -1.44
C PRO A 64 -1.81 21.35 -0.43
N ASN A 65 -1.43 22.24 0.48
CA ASN A 65 -0.39 22.01 1.48
C ASN A 65 -0.96 21.80 2.89
N HIS A 66 -2.28 21.70 3.06
CA HIS A 66 -2.84 21.56 4.40
C HIS A 66 -2.56 20.15 4.94
N PRO A 67 -1.91 20.01 6.10
CA PRO A 67 -1.40 18.73 6.57
C PRO A 67 -2.51 17.70 6.79
N VAL A 68 -3.53 18.04 7.56
CA VAL A 68 -4.66 17.15 7.90
C VAL A 68 -5.44 16.69 6.66
N ILE A 69 -5.76 17.60 5.73
CA ILE A 69 -6.44 17.26 4.47
C ILE A 69 -5.61 16.27 3.64
N ASN A 70 -4.29 16.49 3.55
CA ASN A 70 -3.41 15.58 2.82
C ASN A 70 -3.32 14.20 3.48
N THR A 71 -3.25 14.15 4.82
CA THR A 71 -3.30 12.90 5.60
C THR A 71 -4.58 12.12 5.33
N TYR A 72 -5.75 12.75 5.46
CA TYR A 72 -7.02 12.10 5.18
C TYR A 72 -7.19 11.70 3.72
N LEU A 73 -6.74 12.53 2.77
CA LEU A 73 -6.79 12.19 1.35
C LEU A 73 -5.95 10.95 1.04
N ALA A 74 -4.75 10.84 1.63
CA ALA A 74 -3.90 9.66 1.45
C ALA A 74 -4.58 8.39 1.96
N LEU A 75 -5.18 8.43 3.15
CA LEU A 75 -5.89 7.29 3.76
C LEU A 75 -7.15 6.92 2.96
N THR A 76 -8.02 7.89 2.73
CA THR A 76 -9.31 7.67 2.04
C THR A 76 -9.13 7.24 0.59
N ARG A 77 -8.02 7.61 -0.07
CA ARG A 77 -7.68 7.08 -1.42
C ARG A 77 -7.52 5.57 -1.39
N ILE A 78 -6.79 5.03 -0.40
CA ILE A 78 -6.58 3.58 -0.27
C ILE A 78 -7.89 2.88 0.08
N ILE A 79 -8.65 3.42 1.03
CA ILE A 79 -9.95 2.84 1.41
C ILE A 79 -10.88 2.81 0.20
N ARG A 80 -11.09 3.94 -0.48
CA ARG A 80 -11.92 4.03 -1.68
C ARG A 80 -11.47 3.03 -2.75
N PHE A 81 -10.17 2.93 -3.00
CA PHE A 81 -9.64 2.01 -4.00
C PHE A 81 -10.05 0.55 -3.72
N VAL A 82 -10.05 0.15 -2.44
CA VAL A 82 -10.45 -1.19 -2.01
C VAL A 82 -11.97 -1.36 -2.02
N VAL A 83 -12.76 -0.42 -1.48
CA VAL A 83 -14.19 -0.63 -1.20
C VAL A 83 -15.15 -0.16 -2.30
N ASP A 84 -14.69 0.65 -3.26
CA ASP A 84 -15.53 1.05 -4.39
C ASP A 84 -15.71 -0.14 -5.33
N LYS A 85 -16.94 -0.66 -5.42
CA LYS A 85 -17.29 -1.82 -6.27
C LYS A 85 -17.02 -1.59 -7.75
N ASN A 86 -16.90 -0.34 -8.18
CA ASN A 86 -16.58 0.01 -9.56
C ASN A 86 -15.08 0.25 -9.78
N SER A 87 -14.24 0.13 -8.74
CA SER A 87 -12.80 0.31 -8.84
C SER A 87 -12.16 -0.76 -9.71
N GLU A 88 -11.01 -0.45 -10.30
CA GLU A 88 -10.24 -1.44 -11.06
C GLU A 88 -9.81 -2.63 -10.18
N PHE A 89 -9.63 -2.42 -8.87
CA PHE A 89 -9.30 -3.47 -7.91
C PHE A 89 -10.45 -4.47 -7.80
N ASN A 90 -11.65 -3.99 -7.50
CA ASN A 90 -12.83 -4.84 -7.39
C ASN A 90 -13.13 -5.58 -8.69
N ASN A 91 -12.98 -4.89 -9.82
CA ASN A 91 -13.12 -5.50 -11.14
C ASN A 91 -12.11 -6.63 -11.39
N LEU A 92 -10.86 -6.52 -10.90
CA LEU A 92 -9.87 -7.57 -11.03
C LEU A 92 -10.16 -8.75 -10.10
N ILE A 93 -10.33 -8.50 -8.80
CA ILE A 93 -10.49 -9.57 -7.80
C ILE A 93 -11.77 -10.38 -8.05
N ALA A 94 -12.83 -9.75 -8.56
CA ALA A 94 -14.05 -10.42 -9.00
C ALA A 94 -13.80 -11.48 -10.08
N LYS A 95 -12.85 -11.25 -11.00
CA LYS A 95 -12.49 -12.26 -12.02
C LYS A 95 -11.81 -13.48 -11.40
N TYR A 96 -11.15 -13.33 -10.27
CA TYR A 96 -10.60 -14.44 -9.48
C TYR A 96 -11.65 -15.10 -8.58
N GLY A 97 -12.93 -14.69 -8.66
CA GLY A 97 -13.99 -15.21 -7.81
C GLY A 97 -13.89 -14.73 -6.36
N ILE A 98 -13.12 -13.66 -6.13
CA ILE A 98 -13.06 -12.95 -4.86
C ILE A 98 -14.15 -11.90 -4.87
N TYR A 99 -14.92 -11.79 -3.79
CA TYR A 99 -16.03 -10.86 -3.69
C TYR A 99 -16.18 -10.34 -2.27
N GLU A 100 -16.76 -9.16 -2.17
CA GLU A 100 -16.99 -8.48 -0.89
C GLU A 100 -18.35 -8.88 -0.31
N LYS A 101 -18.41 -9.02 1.01
CA LYS A 101 -19.65 -9.03 1.81
C LYS A 101 -19.61 -7.87 2.81
N GLY A 102 -20.79 -7.43 3.24
CA GLY A 102 -20.94 -6.31 4.18
C GLY A 102 -21.32 -5.00 3.47
N GLU A 103 -22.07 -4.17 4.18
CA GLU A 103 -22.43 -2.80 3.76
C GLU A 103 -21.71 -1.73 4.63
N SER A 104 -21.18 -2.17 5.77
CA SER A 104 -20.38 -1.38 6.70
C SER A 104 -18.90 -1.75 6.57
N LEU A 105 -18.00 -0.86 7.01
CA LEU A 105 -16.56 -1.16 7.13
C LEU A 105 -16.29 -2.20 8.23
N LYS A 106 -17.16 -2.28 9.23
CA LYS A 106 -17.05 -3.22 10.36
C LYS A 106 -17.32 -4.67 9.96
N ASP A 107 -18.28 -4.86 9.06
CA ASP A 107 -18.69 -6.18 8.57
C ASP A 107 -18.15 -6.44 7.16
N PHE A 108 -17.19 -5.63 6.71
CA PHE A 108 -16.56 -5.76 5.40
C PHE A 108 -15.67 -6.99 5.38
N GLU A 109 -16.02 -7.97 4.56
CA GLU A 109 -15.29 -9.22 4.43
C GLU A 109 -14.94 -9.50 2.98
N ILE A 110 -13.67 -9.79 2.72
CA ILE A 110 -13.21 -10.31 1.43
C ILE A 110 -13.35 -11.82 1.46
N ASN A 111 -14.22 -12.35 0.61
CA ASN A 111 -14.50 -13.77 0.48
C ASN A 111 -13.94 -14.30 -0.83
N ILE A 112 -13.61 -15.58 -0.88
CA ILE A 112 -13.28 -16.28 -2.13
C ILE A 112 -14.37 -17.31 -2.44
N THR A 113 -14.60 -17.57 -3.73
CA THR A 113 -15.48 -18.65 -4.13
C THR A 113 -14.83 -19.99 -3.77
N GLU A 114 -15.58 -20.84 -3.08
CA GLU A 114 -15.09 -22.15 -2.62
C GLU A 114 -15.96 -23.29 -3.14
N LYS A 115 -15.35 -24.48 -3.22
CA LYS A 115 -16.06 -25.74 -3.48
C LYS A 115 -15.52 -26.80 -2.52
N ASN A 116 -16.41 -27.30 -1.64
CA ASN A 116 -16.06 -28.24 -0.58
C ASN A 116 -15.01 -27.71 0.43
N GLY A 117 -14.98 -26.40 0.66
CA GLY A 117 -14.01 -25.74 1.55
C GLY A 117 -12.67 -25.42 0.89
N ASP A 118 -12.47 -25.81 -0.38
CA ASP A 118 -11.27 -25.45 -1.13
C ASP A 118 -11.54 -24.22 -2.01
N PRO A 119 -10.63 -23.23 -2.05
CA PRO A 119 -10.73 -22.10 -2.97
C PRO A 119 -10.80 -22.56 -4.42
N LEU A 120 -11.72 -21.97 -5.19
CA LEU A 120 -11.97 -22.30 -6.58
C LEU A 120 -12.02 -21.05 -7.44
N LEU A 121 -11.02 -20.90 -8.31
CA LEU A 121 -10.99 -19.81 -9.29
C LEU A 121 -12.01 -20.05 -10.42
N PRO A 122 -12.74 -19.01 -10.87
CA PRO A 122 -13.63 -19.07 -12.04
C PRO A 122 -12.91 -19.52 -13.31
N LEU A 123 -13.66 -20.05 -14.29
CA LEU A 123 -13.08 -20.53 -15.56
C LEU A 123 -12.38 -19.43 -16.36
N ASN A 124 -12.86 -18.20 -16.21
CA ASN A 124 -12.35 -16.98 -16.84
C ASN A 124 -11.39 -16.20 -15.92
N ALA A 125 -10.89 -16.81 -14.83
CA ALA A 125 -9.88 -16.18 -14.00
C ALA A 125 -8.64 -15.84 -14.84
N PRO A 126 -8.10 -14.62 -14.69
CA PRO A 126 -6.97 -14.20 -15.50
C PRO A 126 -5.67 -14.85 -15.02
N SER A 127 -4.61 -14.76 -15.84
CA SER A 127 -3.30 -15.30 -15.46
C SER A 127 -2.71 -14.54 -14.27
N ALA A 128 -1.71 -15.11 -13.60
CA ALA A 128 -1.00 -14.40 -12.55
C ALA A 128 -0.23 -13.17 -13.10
N ASP A 129 0.05 -13.10 -14.41
CA ASP A 129 0.66 -11.92 -15.03
C ASP A 129 -0.28 -10.72 -15.09
N GLU A 130 -1.60 -10.95 -15.20
CA GLU A 130 -2.58 -9.86 -15.13
C GLU A 130 -2.56 -9.22 -13.73
N ALA A 131 -2.54 -10.01 -12.66
CA ALA A 131 -2.36 -9.52 -11.29
C ALA A 131 -1.02 -8.79 -11.11
N ARG A 132 0.08 -9.36 -11.62
CA ARG A 132 1.39 -8.71 -11.61
C ARG A 132 1.36 -7.35 -12.32
N SER A 133 0.78 -7.29 -13.51
CA SER A 133 0.66 -6.06 -14.28
C SER A 133 -0.23 -5.05 -13.57
N PHE A 134 -1.27 -5.48 -12.89
CA PHE A 134 -2.16 -4.64 -12.10
C PHE A 134 -1.44 -4.01 -10.90
N LEU A 135 -0.60 -4.78 -10.18
CA LEU A 135 0.24 -4.24 -9.12
C LEU A 135 1.09 -3.07 -9.63
N ALA A 136 1.79 -3.26 -10.76
CA ALA A 136 2.68 -2.24 -11.31
C ALA A 136 1.96 -1.03 -11.90
N LYS A 137 0.85 -1.23 -12.62
CA LYS A 137 0.21 -0.18 -13.42
C LYS A 137 -0.94 0.53 -12.71
N THR A 138 -1.53 -0.08 -11.71
CA THR A 138 -2.68 0.48 -11.00
C THR A 138 -2.35 0.73 -9.52
N ILE A 139 -1.89 -0.30 -8.79
CA ILE A 139 -1.64 -0.16 -7.34
C ILE A 139 -0.46 0.78 -7.04
N VAL A 140 0.69 0.59 -7.69
CA VAL A 140 1.87 1.43 -7.44
C VAL A 140 1.60 2.93 -7.68
N PRO A 141 0.91 3.36 -8.75
CA PRO A 141 0.49 4.75 -8.90
C PRO A 141 -0.40 5.28 -7.77
N VAL A 142 -1.40 4.51 -7.33
CA VAL A 142 -2.27 4.90 -6.19
C VAL A 142 -1.45 5.08 -4.91
N LEU A 143 -0.51 4.18 -4.64
CA LEU A 143 0.41 4.30 -3.50
C LEU A 143 1.32 5.52 -3.62
N ASN A 144 1.83 5.82 -4.82
CA ASN A 144 2.66 7.01 -5.05
C ASN A 144 1.89 8.29 -4.74
N GLU A 145 0.65 8.41 -5.17
CA GLU A 145 -0.17 9.58 -4.85
C GLU A 145 -0.39 9.72 -3.34
N SER A 146 -0.73 8.64 -2.64
CA SER A 146 -0.89 8.68 -1.18
C SER A 146 0.41 9.01 -0.45
N ILE A 147 1.54 8.40 -0.83
CA ILE A 147 2.86 8.73 -0.26
C ILE A 147 3.22 10.21 -0.50
N ASN A 148 2.89 10.76 -1.66
CA ASN A 148 3.13 12.18 -1.97
C ASN A 148 2.28 13.10 -1.10
N ASN A 149 1.00 12.78 -0.88
CA ASN A 149 0.16 13.54 0.05
C ASN A 149 0.73 13.47 1.48
N LEU A 150 1.14 12.30 1.97
CA LEU A 150 1.75 12.19 3.30
C LEU A 150 3.08 12.93 3.41
N THR A 151 3.86 12.99 2.33
CA THR A 151 5.07 13.83 2.28
C THR A 151 4.73 15.30 2.41
N SER A 152 3.73 15.77 1.64
CA SER A 152 3.23 17.14 1.80
C SER A 152 2.67 17.41 3.19
N ALA A 153 2.04 16.42 3.82
CA ALA A 153 1.53 16.57 5.18
C ALA A 153 2.67 16.75 6.18
N ILE A 154 3.67 15.86 6.16
CA ILE A 154 4.86 15.93 7.03
C ILE A 154 5.60 17.26 6.86
N ASP A 155 5.80 17.72 5.63
CA ASP A 155 6.52 18.97 5.34
C ASP A 155 5.82 20.22 5.90
N ASN A 156 4.53 20.12 6.23
CA ASN A 156 3.69 21.23 6.71
C ASN A 156 3.03 20.94 8.07
N TRP A 157 3.41 19.86 8.76
CA TRP A 157 2.82 19.48 10.04
C TRP A 157 3.46 20.31 11.16
N ASP A 158 2.70 21.20 11.78
CA ASP A 158 3.20 22.13 12.79
C ASP A 158 2.53 22.00 14.16
N GLN A 159 1.43 21.25 14.27
CA GLN A 159 0.63 21.11 15.50
C GLN A 159 0.01 19.71 15.59
N LYS A 160 -0.28 19.28 16.83
CA LYS A 160 -1.09 18.10 17.13
C LYS A 160 -2.52 18.31 16.61
N TYR A 161 -3.09 17.28 15.97
CA TYR A 161 -4.45 17.30 15.46
C TYR A 161 -5.34 16.42 16.33
N ILE A 162 -6.51 16.92 16.73
CA ILE A 162 -7.44 16.17 17.59
C ILE A 162 -8.62 15.70 16.76
N ILE A 163 -8.76 14.37 16.66
CA ILE A 163 -9.99 13.74 16.20
C ILE A 163 -10.93 13.66 17.39
N SER A 164 -12.06 14.34 17.28
CA SER A 164 -13.03 14.37 18.37
C SER A 164 -13.68 13.01 18.59
N LYS A 165 -13.86 12.63 19.84
CA LYS A 165 -14.62 11.47 20.30
C LYS A 165 -16.06 11.45 19.79
N ASP A 166 -16.65 12.63 19.59
CA ASP A 166 -18.01 12.77 19.03
C ASP A 166 -18.05 12.28 17.58
N SER A 167 -16.95 12.45 16.83
CA SER A 167 -16.81 11.93 15.47
C SER A 167 -16.57 10.41 15.45
N LEU A 168 -15.93 9.87 16.50
CA LEU A 168 -15.50 8.47 16.58
C LEU A 168 -16.54 7.52 17.22
N ASP A 169 -17.59 8.06 17.84
CA ASP A 169 -18.45 7.30 18.77
C ASP A 169 -17.61 6.64 19.89
N SER A 170 -16.67 7.43 20.44
CA SER A 170 -15.69 7.03 21.48
C SER A 170 -15.92 7.82 22.77
N ASP A 171 -15.33 7.33 23.88
CA ASP A 171 -15.31 8.05 25.16
C ASP A 171 -14.14 9.06 25.25
N ILE A 172 -13.14 8.94 24.36
CA ILE A 172 -11.90 9.73 24.38
C ILE A 172 -11.56 10.30 23.00
N ASP A 173 -11.00 11.51 22.98
CA ASP A 173 -10.46 12.14 21.77
C ASP A 173 -9.16 11.43 21.37
N ILE A 174 -8.82 11.44 20.08
CA ILE A 174 -7.57 10.85 19.58
C ILE A 174 -6.68 11.97 19.06
N GLU A 175 -5.45 12.01 19.56
CA GLU A 175 -4.40 12.87 19.07
C GLU A 175 -3.68 12.21 17.90
N VAL A 176 -3.48 12.98 16.84
CA VAL A 176 -2.67 12.61 15.68
C VAL A 176 -1.53 13.61 15.57
N ASP A 177 -0.32 13.09 15.54
CA ASP A 177 0.88 13.88 15.46
C ASP A 177 1.70 13.55 14.19
N ALA A 178 2.87 14.16 14.04
CA ALA A 178 3.69 13.91 12.87
C ALA A 178 4.29 12.49 12.86
N SER A 179 4.52 11.88 14.02
CA SER A 179 5.08 10.52 14.12
C SER A 179 4.11 9.48 13.51
N ASP A 180 2.81 9.65 13.72
CA ASP A 180 1.76 8.83 13.09
C ASP A 180 1.82 8.91 11.56
N ILE A 181 2.05 10.10 11.03
CA ILE A 181 2.11 10.32 9.58
C ILE A 181 3.36 9.66 8.98
N TYR A 182 4.49 9.68 9.70
CA TYR A 182 5.68 8.92 9.33
C TYR A 182 5.41 7.41 9.33
N LEU A 183 4.77 6.85 10.37
CA LEU A 183 4.42 5.43 10.42
C LEU A 183 3.51 5.03 9.26
N MET A 184 2.47 5.82 9.00
CA MET A 184 1.56 5.55 7.88
C MET A 184 2.30 5.62 6.53
N ARG A 185 3.18 6.61 6.32
CA ARG A 185 3.98 6.69 5.08
C ARG A 185 4.95 5.53 4.95
N SER A 186 5.55 5.10 6.05
CA SER A 186 6.41 3.90 6.11
C SER A 186 5.64 2.64 5.69
N GLY A 187 4.44 2.43 6.22
CA GLY A 187 3.56 1.32 5.84
C GLY A 187 3.19 1.33 4.35
N LEU A 188 2.80 2.48 3.78
CA LEU A 188 2.50 2.59 2.35
C LEU A 188 3.73 2.35 1.47
N ARG A 189 4.91 2.85 1.88
CA ARG A 189 6.18 2.57 1.19
C ARG A 189 6.51 1.08 1.23
N LEU A 190 6.25 0.39 2.34
CA LEU A 190 6.48 -1.06 2.43
C LEU A 190 5.59 -1.84 1.45
N ILE A 191 4.30 -1.51 1.39
CA ILE A 191 3.37 -2.10 0.42
C ILE A 191 3.84 -1.83 -1.02
N LYS A 192 4.27 -0.60 -1.31
CA LYS A 192 4.83 -0.24 -2.62
C LYS A 192 6.07 -1.06 -2.95
N CYS A 193 6.99 -1.22 -2.00
CA CYS A 193 8.20 -2.02 -2.17
C CYS A 193 7.85 -3.47 -2.54
N ILE A 194 6.91 -4.09 -1.83
CA ILE A 194 6.44 -5.45 -2.12
C ILE A 194 5.82 -5.53 -3.52
N CYS A 195 4.97 -4.57 -3.90
CA CYS A 195 4.38 -4.52 -5.24
C CYS A 195 5.44 -4.42 -6.34
N LEU A 196 6.46 -3.59 -6.16
CA LEU A 196 7.57 -3.43 -7.10
C LEU A 196 8.41 -4.72 -7.21
N MET A 197 8.71 -5.36 -6.07
CA MET A 197 9.43 -6.64 -6.04
C MET A 197 8.64 -7.73 -6.78
N ILE A 198 7.38 -7.95 -6.44
CA ILE A 198 6.53 -8.96 -7.10
C ILE A 198 6.42 -8.65 -8.60
N SER A 199 6.19 -7.39 -8.95
CA SER A 199 5.92 -7.00 -10.34
C SER A 199 7.14 -6.95 -11.25
N SER A 200 8.34 -7.06 -10.69
CA SER A 200 9.62 -7.11 -11.41
C SER A 200 9.90 -8.45 -12.09
N TYR A 201 9.18 -9.51 -11.71
CA TYR A 201 9.32 -10.86 -12.28
C TYR A 201 8.08 -11.27 -13.03
N SER A 202 8.22 -12.04 -14.10
CA SER A 202 7.10 -12.59 -14.86
C SER A 202 6.36 -13.63 -14.02
N TRP A 203 5.04 -13.49 -14.00
CA TRP A 203 4.12 -14.47 -13.42
C TRP A 203 3.19 -15.01 -14.51
N ASP A 204 3.71 -15.20 -15.73
CA ASP A 204 2.93 -15.76 -16.85
C ASP A 204 2.64 -17.24 -16.63
N ILE A 205 1.73 -17.48 -15.69
CA ILE A 205 1.34 -18.76 -15.13
C ILE A 205 -0.20 -18.76 -15.06
N ASP A 206 -0.81 -19.89 -15.43
CA ASP A 206 -2.25 -20.07 -15.24
C ASP A 206 -2.57 -20.14 -13.74
N SER A 207 -3.26 -19.11 -13.24
CA SER A 207 -3.67 -19.01 -11.84
C SER A 207 -4.54 -20.18 -11.39
N ARG A 208 -5.37 -20.73 -12.30
CA ARG A 208 -6.24 -21.88 -12.01
C ARG A 208 -5.45 -23.15 -11.81
N GLU A 209 -4.35 -23.31 -12.54
CA GLU A 209 -3.47 -24.46 -12.35
C GLU A 209 -2.71 -24.35 -11.02
N ILE A 210 -2.21 -23.17 -10.66
CA ILE A 210 -1.59 -22.95 -9.34
C ILE A 210 -2.60 -23.34 -8.24
N MET A 211 -3.84 -22.85 -8.33
CA MET A 211 -4.86 -23.16 -7.34
C MET A 211 -5.20 -24.65 -7.30
N ALA A 212 -5.30 -25.31 -8.46
CA ALA A 212 -5.53 -26.75 -8.52
C ALA A 212 -4.37 -27.55 -7.90
N LEU A 213 -3.12 -27.13 -8.11
CA LEU A 213 -1.94 -27.78 -7.53
C LEU A 213 -1.88 -27.61 -6.01
N ILE A 214 -2.29 -26.45 -5.47
CA ILE A 214 -2.43 -26.20 -4.03
C ILE A 214 -3.48 -27.14 -3.44
N ASN A 215 -4.68 -27.20 -4.03
CA ASN A 215 -5.79 -28.02 -3.54
C ASN A 215 -5.51 -29.53 -3.62
N LEU A 216 -4.63 -29.96 -4.55
CA LEU A 216 -4.27 -31.38 -4.71
C LEU A 216 -3.14 -31.85 -3.77
N MET A 217 -2.69 -31.02 -2.81
CA MET A 217 -1.74 -31.32 -1.72
C MET A 217 -0.68 -32.39 -2.08
N GLY A 218 0.36 -32.00 -2.81
CA GLY A 218 1.54 -32.86 -3.06
C GLY A 218 1.73 -33.34 -4.51
N ARG A 219 0.96 -32.78 -5.46
CA ARG A 219 1.16 -33.05 -6.90
C ARG A 219 1.96 -31.98 -7.65
N PHE A 220 2.56 -31.05 -6.93
CA PHE A 220 3.47 -30.09 -7.53
C PHE A 220 4.74 -30.81 -8.00
N ASP A 221 4.91 -30.89 -9.31
CA ASP A 221 6.16 -31.34 -9.92
C ASP A 221 6.88 -30.12 -10.52
N PRO A 222 7.99 -29.68 -9.92
CA PRO A 222 8.75 -28.53 -10.40
C PRO A 222 9.20 -28.68 -11.87
N TYR A 223 9.45 -29.90 -12.34
CA TYR A 223 9.85 -30.13 -13.73
C TYR A 223 8.75 -29.73 -14.70
N TYR A 224 7.56 -30.35 -14.56
CA TYR A 224 6.44 -30.06 -15.45
C TYR A 224 5.98 -28.61 -15.35
N PHE A 225 6.03 -28.04 -14.14
CA PHE A 225 5.68 -26.63 -13.94
C PHE A 225 6.65 -25.70 -14.69
N LEU A 226 7.95 -25.89 -14.53
CA LEU A 226 8.96 -25.01 -15.13
C LEU A 226 9.17 -25.27 -16.63
N ASP A 227 8.85 -26.46 -17.14
CA ASP A 227 8.82 -26.77 -18.57
C ASP A 227 7.61 -26.11 -19.25
N LYS A 228 6.44 -26.17 -18.60
CA LYS A 228 5.21 -25.53 -19.09
C LYS A 228 5.26 -24.01 -19.06
N TYR A 229 5.90 -23.43 -18.04
CA TYR A 229 6.03 -21.99 -17.85
C TYR A 229 7.49 -21.54 -17.93
N PRO A 230 8.10 -21.57 -19.14
CA PRO A 230 9.53 -21.31 -19.30
C PRO A 230 9.92 -19.88 -18.93
N ASP A 231 8.98 -18.93 -18.91
CA ASP A 231 9.20 -17.53 -18.58
C ASP A 231 8.85 -17.16 -17.14
N ALA A 232 8.21 -18.07 -16.38
CA ALA A 232 7.91 -17.83 -14.97
C ALA A 232 9.18 -17.46 -14.20
N LEU A 233 9.08 -16.44 -13.36
CA LEU A 233 10.16 -15.93 -12.51
C LEU A 233 11.36 -15.35 -13.27
N LYS A 234 11.26 -15.12 -14.59
CA LYS A 234 12.22 -14.29 -15.32
C LYS A 234 11.98 -12.82 -15.03
N LEU A 235 13.05 -12.04 -15.03
CA LEU A 235 12.94 -10.60 -14.87
C LEU A 235 12.19 -10.01 -16.08
N VAL A 236 11.18 -9.18 -15.84
CA VAL A 236 10.48 -8.49 -16.94
C VAL A 236 11.35 -7.38 -17.51
N LYS A 237 11.01 -6.86 -18.70
CA LYS A 237 11.80 -5.82 -19.39
C LYS A 237 12.17 -4.62 -18.50
N ASN A 238 11.27 -4.20 -17.61
CA ASN A 238 11.49 -3.09 -16.66
C ASN A 238 11.81 -3.56 -15.24
N GLY A 239 11.99 -4.86 -15.01
CA GLY A 239 12.12 -5.45 -13.67
C GLY A 239 13.33 -4.91 -12.91
N ALA A 240 14.47 -4.72 -13.57
CA ALA A 240 15.66 -4.13 -12.93
C ALA A 240 15.40 -2.70 -12.42
N ALA A 241 14.66 -1.89 -13.19
CA ALA A 241 14.29 -0.55 -12.76
C ALA A 241 13.31 -0.58 -11.57
N GLN A 242 12.35 -1.51 -11.59
CA GLN A 242 11.41 -1.72 -10.49
C GLN A 242 12.12 -2.18 -9.20
N LEU A 243 13.12 -3.07 -9.30
CA LEU A 243 13.93 -3.49 -8.14
C LEU A 243 14.77 -2.35 -7.59
N LYS A 244 15.36 -1.52 -8.45
CA LYS A 244 16.06 -0.31 -8.01
C LYS A 244 15.12 0.67 -7.28
N GLU A 245 13.91 0.85 -7.79
CA GLU A 245 12.88 1.66 -7.12
C GLU A 245 12.43 1.01 -5.80
N ALA A 246 12.29 -0.32 -5.76
CA ALA A 246 11.96 -1.06 -4.55
C ALA A 246 13.02 -0.86 -3.46
N LYS A 247 14.31 -0.93 -3.80
CA LYS A 247 15.42 -0.61 -2.89
C LYS A 247 15.31 0.79 -2.31
N SER A 248 15.13 1.80 -3.17
CA SER A 248 14.96 3.19 -2.73
C SER A 248 13.73 3.35 -1.84
N THR A 249 12.66 2.61 -2.14
CA THR A 249 11.43 2.63 -1.35
C THR A 249 11.65 1.98 0.01
N LEU A 250 12.33 0.83 0.09
CA LEU A 250 12.68 0.15 1.35
C LEU A 250 13.59 1.00 2.24
N LEU A 251 14.57 1.70 1.67
CA LEU A 251 15.37 2.67 2.42
C LEU A 251 14.47 3.77 3.02
N GLY A 252 13.51 4.26 2.24
CA GLY A 252 12.52 5.23 2.74
C GLY A 252 11.55 4.65 3.80
N VAL A 253 11.27 3.34 3.81
CA VAL A 253 10.51 2.68 4.89
C VAL A 253 11.30 2.77 6.19
N ILE A 254 12.58 2.37 6.13
CA ILE A 254 13.47 2.36 7.30
C ILE A 254 13.65 3.77 7.84
N GLU A 255 13.91 4.75 6.98
CA GLU A 255 14.07 6.15 7.37
C GLU A 255 12.81 6.71 8.04
N ASP A 256 11.63 6.48 7.45
CA ASP A 256 10.37 6.95 8.03
C ASP A 256 10.07 6.29 9.37
N TYR A 257 10.29 4.98 9.49
CA TYR A 257 10.04 4.24 10.73
C TYR A 257 10.94 4.74 11.87
N LEU A 258 12.27 4.81 11.62
CA LEU A 258 13.22 5.29 12.63
C LEU A 258 12.93 6.74 13.02
N GLN A 259 12.50 7.58 12.08
CA GLN A 259 12.10 8.96 12.36
C GLN A 259 10.84 9.02 13.22
N ALA A 260 9.85 8.16 12.98
CA ALA A 260 8.64 8.09 13.80
C ALA A 260 8.96 7.66 15.24
N VAL A 261 9.71 6.57 15.41
CA VAL A 261 10.07 6.05 16.74
C VAL A 261 10.87 7.07 17.55
N ASP A 262 11.82 7.76 16.90
CA ASP A 262 12.58 8.84 17.53
C ASP A 262 11.69 10.02 17.97
N MET A 263 10.60 10.28 17.24
CA MET A 263 9.61 11.28 17.64
C MET A 263 8.76 10.80 18.82
N ILE A 264 8.24 9.56 18.77
CA ILE A 264 7.46 8.95 19.86
C ILE A 264 8.26 8.94 21.16
N LYS A 265 9.54 8.56 21.11
CA LYS A 265 10.44 8.56 22.30
C LYS A 265 10.69 9.95 22.88
N ARG A 266 10.52 11.00 22.08
CA ARG A 266 10.71 12.40 22.49
C ARG A 266 9.41 13.10 22.83
N ASP A 267 8.28 12.53 22.45
CA ASP A 267 7.00 13.05 22.86
C ASP A 267 6.81 12.76 24.35
N ASN A 268 6.55 13.82 25.11
CA ASN A 268 6.42 13.76 26.56
C ASN A 268 5.05 14.27 27.02
N ASP A 269 4.18 14.66 26.09
CA ASP A 269 2.85 15.12 26.39
C ASP A 269 1.84 14.53 25.41
N THR A 270 0.59 14.44 25.85
CA THR A 270 -0.58 14.19 25.02
C THR A 270 -1.57 15.29 25.41
N THR A 271 -2.35 15.80 24.46
CA THR A 271 -3.32 16.85 24.76
C THR A 271 -4.29 16.41 25.86
N ASP A 272 -4.52 17.28 26.84
CA ASP A 272 -5.44 17.01 27.97
C ASP A 272 -6.81 16.52 27.47
N GLY A 273 -7.15 15.26 27.79
CA GLY A 273 -8.42 14.64 27.41
C GLY A 273 -8.39 13.85 26.10
N ALA A 274 -7.22 13.68 25.49
CA ALA A 274 -6.98 12.82 24.33
C ALA A 274 -6.06 11.63 24.66
N GLU A 275 -6.07 10.61 23.81
CA GLU A 275 -5.10 9.50 23.75
C GLU A 275 -4.28 9.60 22.45
N GLU A 276 -3.04 9.15 22.46
CA GLU A 276 -2.21 9.04 21.24
C GLU A 276 -2.83 8.04 20.25
N LEU A 277 -2.77 8.36 18.96
CA LEU A 277 -3.17 7.39 17.92
C LEU A 277 -2.24 6.16 17.94
N VAL A 278 -0.93 6.37 18.11
CA VAL A 278 0.05 5.32 18.33
C VAL A 278 0.97 5.66 19.49
N GLU A 279 0.95 4.81 20.51
CA GLU A 279 1.92 4.82 21.59
C GLU A 279 2.61 3.46 21.71
N PHE A 280 3.87 3.49 22.14
CA PHE A 280 4.60 2.30 22.54
C PHE A 280 4.77 2.29 24.05
N ASP A 281 4.42 1.17 24.67
CA ASP A 281 4.69 1.02 26.09
C ASP A 281 6.22 1.00 26.35
N GLN A 282 6.61 1.45 27.55
CA GLN A 282 8.03 1.58 27.89
C GLN A 282 8.78 0.23 27.83
N HIS A 283 8.10 -0.89 28.11
CA HIS A 283 8.72 -2.21 28.07
C HIS A 283 9.08 -2.59 26.62
N PHE A 284 8.20 -2.31 25.67
CA PHE A 284 8.47 -2.48 24.25
C PHE A 284 9.65 -1.60 23.81
N LEU A 285 9.64 -0.31 24.16
CA LEU A 285 10.70 0.64 23.80
C LEU A 285 12.08 0.24 24.31
N ASP A 286 12.17 -0.23 25.55
CA ASP A 286 13.43 -0.57 26.21
C ASP A 286 14.05 -1.89 25.73
N ASN A 287 13.23 -2.81 25.21
CA ASN A 287 13.67 -4.17 24.89
C ASN A 287 13.57 -4.50 23.40
N GLU A 288 12.37 -4.45 22.84
CA GLU A 288 12.08 -4.96 21.50
C GLU A 288 12.40 -3.90 20.45
N GLU A 289 11.97 -2.66 20.69
CA GLU A 289 12.16 -1.58 19.73
C GLU A 289 13.64 -1.27 19.50
N LYS A 290 14.46 -1.28 20.56
CA LYS A 290 15.90 -1.04 20.41
C LYS A 290 16.56 -2.07 19.48
N MET A 291 16.17 -3.34 19.58
CA MET A 291 16.68 -4.39 18.70
C MET A 291 16.21 -4.17 17.26
N ILE A 292 14.95 -3.79 17.07
CA ILE A 292 14.40 -3.44 15.75
C ILE A 292 15.14 -2.24 15.15
N GLU A 293 15.41 -1.18 15.91
CA GLU A 293 16.16 -0.02 15.44
C GLU A 293 17.57 -0.40 14.98
N GLU A 294 18.29 -1.19 15.78
CA GLU A 294 19.65 -1.66 15.46
C GLU A 294 19.65 -2.51 14.19
N ASP A 295 18.70 -3.44 14.05
CA ASP A 295 18.54 -4.30 12.86
C ASP A 295 18.17 -3.49 11.61
N LEU A 296 17.25 -2.53 11.72
CA LEU A 296 16.87 -1.67 10.61
C LEU A 296 18.01 -0.74 10.18
N GLN A 297 18.79 -0.21 11.14
CA GLN A 297 20.01 0.55 10.83
C GLN A 297 21.05 -0.31 10.12
N ALA A 298 21.30 -1.53 10.61
CA ALA A 298 22.21 -2.48 9.97
C ALA A 298 21.75 -2.84 8.55
N LEU A 299 20.44 -3.03 8.36
CA LEU A 299 19.85 -3.30 7.06
C LEU A 299 20.00 -2.11 6.09
N ARG A 300 19.72 -0.88 6.56
CA ARG A 300 19.91 0.35 5.78
C ARG A 300 21.36 0.51 5.34
N ASP A 301 22.30 0.33 6.25
CA ASP A 301 23.73 0.47 5.98
C ASP A 301 24.21 -0.60 5.00
N SER A 302 23.72 -1.83 5.14
CA SER A 302 23.96 -2.93 4.21
C SER A 302 23.45 -2.62 2.79
N LEU A 303 22.23 -2.11 2.68
CA LEU A 303 21.63 -1.69 1.40
C LEU A 303 22.41 -0.54 0.75
N ASN A 304 22.86 0.44 1.53
CA ASN A 304 23.61 1.59 1.00
C ASN A 304 25.04 1.23 0.58
N ASN A 305 25.71 0.35 1.33
CA ASN A 305 27.12 0.03 1.12
C ASN A 305 27.36 -1.25 0.30
N ASN A 306 26.29 -1.95 -0.09
CA ASN A 306 26.34 -3.24 -0.79
C ASN A 306 27.12 -4.31 0.01
N THR A 307 26.79 -4.43 1.29
CA THR A 307 27.42 -5.38 2.23
C THR A 307 26.42 -6.41 2.76
N VAL A 308 26.86 -7.28 3.67
CA VAL A 308 25.97 -8.20 4.41
C VAL A 308 25.47 -7.45 5.65
N ALA A 309 24.17 -7.51 5.93
CA ALA A 309 23.59 -7.13 7.22
C ALA A 309 23.65 -8.33 8.17
N ASP A 310 23.96 -8.06 9.43
CA ASP A 310 23.94 -9.02 10.52
C ASP A 310 22.79 -8.63 11.46
N LEU A 311 21.71 -9.41 11.46
CA LEU A 311 20.46 -9.09 12.16
C LEU A 311 20.25 -10.03 13.34
N VAL A 312 19.80 -9.50 14.48
CA VAL A 312 19.53 -10.30 15.69
C VAL A 312 18.08 -10.77 15.68
N ILE A 313 17.84 -12.03 15.30
CA ILE A 313 16.49 -12.61 15.17
C ILE A 313 15.99 -13.29 16.46
N GLY A 314 16.59 -12.92 17.61
CA GLY A 314 16.25 -13.43 18.93
C GLY A 314 17.36 -14.25 19.58
N ASN A 315 17.02 -14.96 20.65
CA ASN A 315 18.00 -15.70 21.45
C ASN A 315 17.84 -17.23 21.31
N THR A 316 18.93 -17.96 21.51
CA THR A 316 18.94 -19.42 21.74
C THR A 316 18.52 -19.75 23.16
N ASP A 317 18.18 -21.01 23.40
CA ASP A 317 17.79 -21.50 24.74
C ASP A 317 18.93 -21.36 25.77
N ASP A 318 20.19 -21.23 25.33
CA ASP A 318 21.37 -20.96 26.17
C ASP A 318 21.72 -19.46 26.29
N GLY A 319 20.83 -18.57 25.84
CA GLY A 319 20.95 -17.12 26.01
C GLY A 319 21.95 -16.43 25.06
N LYS A 320 22.28 -17.05 23.92
CA LYS A 320 23.10 -16.42 22.87
C LYS A 320 22.22 -15.82 21.79
N GLU A 321 22.69 -14.74 21.20
CA GLU A 321 22.03 -14.12 20.04
C GLU A 321 22.04 -15.09 18.84
N LYS A 322 20.90 -15.15 18.15
CA LYS A 322 20.73 -15.80 16.85
C LYS A 322 20.85 -14.74 15.78
N HIS A 323 21.79 -14.95 14.88
CA HIS A 323 22.09 -14.00 13.81
C HIS A 323 21.54 -14.49 12.47
N LEU A 324 20.92 -13.57 11.72
CA LEU A 324 20.57 -13.74 10.32
C LEU A 324 21.50 -12.84 9.48
N LEU A 325 22.38 -13.49 8.72
CA LEU A 325 23.25 -12.80 7.76
C LEU A 325 22.52 -12.68 6.41
N ILE A 326 22.22 -11.45 5.99
CA ILE A 326 21.49 -11.20 4.73
C ILE A 326 22.12 -10.10 3.89
N ASN A 327 22.29 -10.35 2.60
CA ASN A 327 22.70 -9.34 1.63
C ASN A 327 21.54 -9.03 0.69
N LEU A 328 20.66 -8.09 1.08
CA LEU A 328 19.57 -7.65 0.22
C LEU A 328 20.04 -6.78 -0.95
N SER A 329 21.18 -6.12 -0.82
CA SER A 329 21.72 -5.29 -1.92
C SER A 329 22.04 -6.13 -3.16
N ALA A 330 22.49 -7.38 -2.99
CA ALA A 330 22.71 -8.31 -4.09
C ALA A 330 21.42 -8.58 -4.89
N TYR A 331 20.27 -8.65 -4.21
CA TYR A 331 18.97 -8.83 -4.87
C TYR A 331 18.53 -7.59 -5.67
N PHE A 332 18.75 -6.40 -5.11
CA PHE A 332 18.27 -5.16 -5.72
C PHE A 332 19.22 -4.57 -6.78
N ASP A 333 20.53 -4.62 -6.54
CA ASP A 333 21.53 -3.96 -7.39
C ASP A 333 21.98 -4.84 -8.57
N LYS A 334 21.88 -6.16 -8.41
CA LYS A 334 22.13 -7.14 -9.48
C LYS A 334 20.84 -7.91 -9.73
N ALA A 335 19.96 -7.33 -10.55
CA ALA A 335 18.73 -8.00 -10.93
C ALA A 335 19.05 -9.29 -11.71
N HIS A 336 18.75 -10.43 -11.10
CA HIS A 336 18.93 -11.76 -11.69
C HIS A 336 17.56 -12.35 -12.06
N ASN A 337 17.48 -13.27 -13.03
CA ASN A 337 16.24 -14.02 -13.17
C ASN A 337 16.15 -15.01 -12.02
N PHE A 338 15.05 -14.98 -11.27
CA PHE A 338 14.80 -16.01 -10.26
C PHE A 338 14.70 -17.41 -10.88
N ARG A 339 14.31 -17.50 -12.16
CA ARG A 339 14.35 -18.75 -12.92
C ARG A 339 15.73 -19.41 -12.95
N ASP A 340 16.80 -18.62 -12.89
CA ASP A 340 18.20 -19.08 -12.96
C ASP A 340 18.67 -19.74 -11.63
N TYR A 341 17.98 -19.43 -10.52
CA TYR A 341 18.21 -20.08 -9.22
C TYR A 341 17.48 -21.43 -9.09
N LEU A 342 16.64 -21.78 -10.06
CA LEU A 342 15.90 -23.05 -10.06
C LEU A 342 16.62 -24.08 -10.94
N PRO A 343 16.54 -25.38 -10.60
CA PRO A 343 17.19 -26.42 -11.40
C PRO A 343 16.70 -26.41 -12.85
N GLN A 344 17.61 -26.77 -13.76
CA GLN A 344 17.24 -27.25 -15.10
C GLN A 344 17.00 -28.75 -15.05
N PHE A 345 16.21 -29.23 -16.00
CA PHE A 345 15.85 -30.63 -16.11
C PHE A 345 16.13 -31.11 -17.52
N ASN A 346 16.50 -32.38 -17.65
CA ASN A 346 16.62 -33.02 -18.95
C ASN A 346 15.24 -33.48 -19.48
N ILE A 347 15.23 -34.06 -20.69
CA ILE A 347 14.02 -34.53 -21.38
C ILE A 347 13.21 -35.61 -20.62
N ILE A 348 13.77 -36.21 -19.56
CA ILE A 348 13.07 -37.20 -18.72
C ILE A 348 12.76 -36.65 -17.32
N GLY A 349 12.84 -35.33 -17.11
CA GLY A 349 12.52 -34.69 -15.84
C GLY A 349 13.51 -34.90 -14.71
N LYS A 350 14.75 -35.32 -15.01
CA LYS A 350 15.82 -35.38 -14.00
C LYS A 350 16.54 -34.05 -13.93
N VAL A 351 16.78 -33.57 -12.71
CA VAL A 351 17.61 -32.40 -12.44
C VAL A 351 18.99 -32.58 -13.10
N LEU A 352 19.41 -31.58 -13.85
CA LEU A 352 20.77 -31.49 -14.37
C LEU A 352 21.69 -31.00 -13.25
N TYR A 353 22.67 -31.83 -12.86
CA TYR A 353 23.64 -31.45 -11.83
C TYR A 353 24.39 -30.18 -12.22
N GLY A 354 24.57 -29.27 -11.26
CA GLY A 354 25.28 -28.01 -11.47
C GLY A 354 24.47 -26.90 -12.14
N THR A 355 23.15 -27.06 -12.33
CA THR A 355 22.31 -26.05 -13.01
C THR A 355 21.51 -25.16 -12.05
N VAL A 356 21.62 -25.36 -10.74
CA VAL A 356 21.04 -24.45 -9.75
C VAL A 356 21.94 -23.23 -9.64
N ALA A 357 21.36 -22.02 -9.67
CA ALA A 357 22.09 -20.75 -9.68
C ALA A 357 22.95 -20.53 -10.94
N HIS A 358 22.55 -21.12 -12.07
CA HIS A 358 23.31 -21.00 -13.31
C HIS A 358 23.38 -19.53 -13.77
N GLY A 359 24.54 -19.05 -14.21
CA GLY A 359 24.70 -17.66 -14.67
C GLY A 359 24.82 -16.60 -13.57
N ILE A 360 25.05 -16.99 -12.31
CA ILE A 360 25.39 -16.09 -11.21
C ILE A 360 26.89 -16.21 -10.93
N GLY A 361 27.66 -15.31 -11.58
CA GLY A 361 29.11 -15.42 -11.66
C GLY A 361 29.52 -16.48 -12.68
N ASP A 362 30.62 -16.22 -13.38
CA ASP A 362 31.17 -17.01 -14.48
C ASP A 362 31.01 -18.54 -14.30
N ASP A 363 29.89 -19.09 -14.77
CA ASP A 363 29.83 -20.50 -15.14
C ASP A 363 30.71 -20.65 -16.40
N PRO A 364 31.57 -21.67 -16.47
CA PRO A 364 32.49 -21.87 -17.58
C PRO A 364 31.82 -22.05 -18.95
#